data_AF-A0A7Y1Y7J8-F1
#
_entry.id   AF-A0A7Y1Y7J8-F1
#
_cell.length_a   1.000
_cell.length_b   1.000
_cell.length_c   1.000
_cell.angle_alpha   90.00
_cell.angle_beta   90.00
_cell.angle_gamma   90.00
#
_symmetry.space_group_name_H-M   'P 1'
#
loop_
_entity.id
_entity.type
_entity.pdbx_description
1 polymer ?
#
loop_
_entity_poly.entity_id
_entity_poly.type
_entity_poly.pdbx_seq_one_letter_code
_entity_poly.pdbx_strand_id
1 'polypeptide(L)'
;MITSKDQLVAAVSHELRTPMTSVVGLARELDERFDDFSEAEVREFLGLIVHESTDVANILEDLLVAARADVGNLALSVVAVDIYAEIASAVNTTSSAQVKRHSPSEKLLVAADPMRVRQILRNLIVNATRYGGPAVRVTVGSDDDLVAITVCDDGQPIPQDEREKIFLPYQGVRGSTYVPGSVGLGLTVSRQLARLMGGDLSYDYRDAESRFTLVIPRYREASADDPAPSRADAA
;
A
#
# COMPACT_ATOMS: atom_id res chain seq x y z
N MET A 1 -22.82 -17.72 -16.28
CA MET A 1 -21.58 -16.90 -16.36
C MET A 1 -21.58 -16.02 -15.13
N ILE A 2 -20.76 -16.35 -14.13
CA ILE A 2 -20.56 -15.50 -12.96
C ILE A 2 -19.67 -14.34 -13.44
N THR A 3 -20.11 -13.10 -13.26
CA THR A 3 -19.33 -11.93 -13.70
C THR A 3 -18.17 -11.67 -12.75
N SER A 4 -17.08 -11.01 -13.19
CA SER A 4 -15.93 -10.66 -12.34
C SER A 4 -16.34 -9.90 -11.06
N LYS A 5 -17.46 -9.16 -11.12
CA LYS A 5 -18.07 -8.44 -10.00
C LYS A 5 -18.66 -9.35 -8.93
N ASP A 6 -19.22 -10.50 -9.31
CA ASP A 6 -19.76 -11.47 -8.36
C ASP A 6 -18.63 -12.21 -7.63
N GLN A 7 -17.53 -12.51 -8.35
CA GLN A 7 -16.30 -13.06 -7.75
C GLN A 7 -15.64 -12.07 -6.79
N LEU A 8 -15.65 -10.77 -7.12
CA LEU A 8 -15.21 -9.69 -6.23
C LEU A 8 -16.01 -9.67 -4.93
N VAL A 9 -17.35 -9.64 -5.00
CA VAL A 9 -18.20 -9.57 -3.80
C VAL A 9 -17.98 -10.80 -2.93
N ALA A 10 -17.86 -11.99 -3.53
CA ALA A 10 -17.58 -13.21 -2.80
C ALA A 10 -16.20 -13.17 -2.13
N ALA A 11 -15.14 -12.80 -2.85
CA ALA A 11 -13.78 -12.73 -2.31
C ALA A 11 -13.70 -11.71 -1.16
N VAL A 12 -14.17 -10.47 -1.37
CA VAL A 12 -14.21 -9.44 -0.31
C VAL A 12 -14.99 -9.91 0.90
N SER A 13 -16.15 -10.54 0.71
CA SER A 13 -16.95 -11.07 1.83
C SER A 13 -16.18 -12.11 2.63
N HIS A 14 -15.37 -12.95 1.98
CA HIS A 14 -14.52 -13.91 2.67
C HIS A 14 -13.40 -13.23 3.46
N GLU A 15 -12.79 -12.18 2.92
CA GLU A 15 -11.67 -11.49 3.59
C GLU A 15 -12.08 -10.59 4.72
N LEU A 16 -13.30 -10.05 4.66
CA LEU A 16 -13.87 -9.32 5.78
C LEU A 16 -14.33 -10.28 6.88
N ARG A 17 -14.78 -11.48 6.55
CA ARG A 17 -15.33 -12.43 7.54
C ARG A 17 -14.30 -12.87 8.56
N THR A 18 -13.09 -13.20 8.15
CA THR A 18 -12.01 -13.68 9.05
C THR A 18 -11.66 -12.66 10.14
N PRO A 19 -11.19 -11.44 9.81
CA PRO A 19 -10.84 -10.43 10.82
C PRO A 19 -12.06 -10.03 11.65
N MET A 20 -13.25 -9.93 11.05
CA MET A 20 -14.47 -9.63 11.81
C MET A 20 -14.86 -10.73 12.80
N THR A 21 -14.59 -12.00 12.47
CA THR A 21 -14.85 -13.10 13.40
C THR A 21 -13.90 -13.01 14.59
N SER A 22 -12.63 -12.68 14.37
CA SER A 22 -11.65 -12.43 15.42
C SER A 22 -12.06 -11.26 16.31
N VAL A 23 -12.42 -10.11 15.72
CA VAL A 23 -12.89 -8.92 16.47
C VAL A 23 -14.08 -9.23 17.35
N VAL A 24 -15.12 -9.86 16.79
CA VAL A 24 -16.33 -10.18 17.55
C VAL A 24 -16.05 -11.22 18.62
N GLY A 25 -15.20 -12.22 18.34
CA GLY A 25 -14.80 -13.24 19.30
C GLY A 25 -14.05 -12.66 20.48
N LEU A 26 -12.99 -11.89 20.23
CA LEU A 26 -12.18 -11.24 21.27
C LEU A 26 -13.01 -10.24 22.08
N ALA A 27 -13.86 -9.45 21.44
CA ALA A 27 -14.72 -8.51 22.14
C ALA A 27 -15.74 -9.21 23.04
N ARG A 28 -16.33 -10.33 22.61
CA ARG A 28 -17.23 -11.14 23.44
C ARG A 28 -16.51 -11.78 24.61
N GLU A 29 -15.31 -12.32 24.39
CA GLU A 29 -14.51 -12.91 25.45
C GLU A 29 -14.19 -11.88 26.54
N LEU A 30 -13.81 -10.65 26.14
CA LEU A 30 -13.61 -9.54 27.07
C LEU A 30 -14.90 -9.13 27.79
N ASP A 31 -16.05 -9.11 27.12
CA ASP A 31 -17.34 -8.71 27.72
C ASP A 31 -17.83 -9.75 28.74
N GLU A 32 -17.72 -11.04 28.42
CA GLU A 32 -18.22 -12.14 29.26
C GLU A 32 -17.30 -12.45 30.45
N ARG A 33 -16.00 -12.24 30.30
CA ARG A 33 -14.97 -12.72 31.24
C ARG A 33 -13.94 -11.65 31.61
N PHE A 34 -14.32 -10.37 31.58
CA PHE A 34 -13.41 -9.25 31.82
C PHE A 34 -12.54 -9.42 33.08
N ASP A 35 -13.17 -9.80 34.21
CA ASP A 35 -12.52 -9.94 35.51
C ASP A 35 -11.59 -11.16 35.60
N ASP A 36 -11.65 -12.09 34.63
CA ASP A 36 -10.76 -13.26 34.56
C ASP A 36 -9.38 -12.92 33.97
N PHE A 37 -9.24 -11.77 33.30
CA PHE A 37 -8.03 -11.39 32.58
C PHE A 37 -7.20 -10.37 33.36
N SER A 38 -5.88 -10.51 33.25
CA SER A 38 -4.96 -9.48 33.72
C SER A 38 -5.01 -8.23 32.83
N GLU A 39 -4.58 -7.09 33.36
CA GLU A 39 -4.48 -5.84 32.58
C GLU A 39 -3.59 -5.98 31.33
N ALA A 40 -2.59 -6.86 31.38
CA ALA A 40 -1.73 -7.15 30.24
C ALA A 40 -2.47 -7.90 29.13
N GLU A 41 -3.24 -8.93 29.48
CA GLU A 41 -4.05 -9.72 28.53
C GLU A 41 -5.18 -8.87 27.92
N VAL A 42 -5.85 -8.05 28.73
CA VAL A 42 -6.86 -7.11 28.22
C VAL A 42 -6.24 -6.15 27.19
N ARG A 43 -5.05 -5.61 27.49
CA ARG A 43 -4.34 -4.71 26.56
C ARG A 43 -3.91 -5.43 25.28
N GLU A 44 -3.52 -6.70 25.36
CA GLU A 44 -3.21 -7.54 24.19
C GLU A 44 -4.46 -7.76 23.33
N PHE A 45 -5.58 -8.16 23.93
CA PHE A 45 -6.85 -8.39 23.22
C PHE A 45 -7.36 -7.11 22.54
N LEU A 46 -7.29 -5.97 23.24
CA LEU A 46 -7.61 -4.66 22.65
C LEU A 46 -6.68 -4.32 21.49
N GLY A 47 -5.38 -4.62 21.62
CA GLY A 47 -4.40 -4.44 20.55
C GLY A 47 -4.77 -5.25 19.30
N LEU A 48 -5.14 -6.53 19.48
CA LEU A 48 -5.61 -7.40 18.40
C LEU A 48 -6.91 -6.88 17.77
N ILE A 49 -7.89 -6.47 18.57
CA ILE A 49 -9.14 -5.91 18.06
C ILE A 49 -8.88 -4.66 17.20
N VAL A 50 -8.02 -3.75 17.67
CA VAL A 50 -7.66 -2.53 16.94
C VAL A 50 -6.97 -2.88 15.62
N HIS A 51 -6.04 -3.84 15.65
CA HIS A 51 -5.33 -4.31 14.46
C HIS A 51 -6.29 -4.88 13.41
N GLU A 52 -7.11 -5.86 13.78
CA GLU A 52 -8.07 -6.53 12.89
C GLU A 52 -9.12 -5.55 12.34
N SER A 53 -9.59 -4.60 13.17
CA SER A 53 -10.53 -3.56 12.74
C SER A 53 -9.90 -2.58 11.74
N THR A 54 -8.62 -2.28 11.92
CA THR A 54 -7.85 -1.43 10.99
C THR A 54 -7.66 -2.13 9.65
N ASP A 55 -7.40 -3.43 9.65
CA ASP A 55 -7.28 -4.24 8.44
C ASP A 55 -8.60 -4.29 7.66
N VAL A 56 -9.73 -4.48 8.35
CA VAL A 56 -11.08 -4.39 7.74
C VAL A 56 -11.32 -3.02 7.10
N ALA A 57 -10.97 -1.93 7.78
CA ALA A 57 -11.12 -0.59 7.24
C ALA A 57 -10.25 -0.37 5.99
N ASN A 58 -9.04 -0.91 5.97
CA ASN A 58 -8.14 -0.83 4.81
C ASN A 58 -8.69 -1.60 3.60
N ILE A 59 -9.24 -2.81 3.82
CA ILE A 59 -9.88 -3.60 2.76
C ILE A 59 -11.07 -2.84 2.16
N LEU A 60 -11.89 -2.20 3.01
CA LEU A 60 -13.03 -1.41 2.56
C LEU A 60 -12.58 -0.19 1.73
N GLU A 61 -11.53 0.51 2.16
CA GLU A 61 -10.98 1.64 1.41
C GLU A 61 -10.41 1.20 0.06
N ASP A 62 -9.66 0.09 0.01
CA ASP A 62 -9.15 -0.48 -1.23
C ASP A 62 -10.29 -0.83 -2.22
N LEU A 63 -11.40 -1.35 -1.70
CA LEU A 63 -12.61 -1.62 -2.50
C LEU A 63 -13.25 -0.35 -3.05
N LEU A 64 -13.36 0.70 -2.22
CA LEU A 64 -13.91 1.99 -2.63
C LEU A 64 -13.04 2.66 -3.69
N VAL A 65 -11.72 2.58 -3.55
CA VAL A 65 -10.77 3.09 -4.55
C VAL A 65 -10.94 2.34 -5.86
N ALA A 66 -10.92 1.00 -5.86
CA ALA A 66 -11.13 0.20 -7.07
C ALA A 66 -12.45 0.57 -7.76
N ALA A 67 -13.55 0.65 -7.00
CA ALA A 67 -14.86 0.99 -7.54
C ALA A 67 -14.95 2.42 -8.12
N ARG A 68 -14.28 3.41 -7.50
CA ARG A 68 -14.31 4.80 -7.96
C ARG A 68 -13.38 5.04 -9.15
N ALA A 69 -12.23 4.38 -9.16
CA ALA A 69 -11.23 4.56 -10.19
C ALA A 69 -11.69 3.94 -11.53
N ASP A 70 -12.46 2.84 -11.51
CA ASP A 70 -13.13 2.28 -12.69
C ASP A 70 -14.11 3.25 -13.37
N VAL A 71 -14.64 4.21 -12.61
CA VAL A 71 -15.60 5.23 -13.07
C VAL A 71 -14.91 6.58 -13.33
N GLY A 72 -13.59 6.69 -13.15
CA GLY A 72 -12.84 7.94 -13.32
C GLY A 72 -13.16 9.02 -12.28
N ASN A 73 -13.82 8.66 -11.18
CA ASN A 73 -14.33 9.61 -10.17
C ASN A 73 -13.39 9.77 -8.96
N LEU A 74 -12.15 9.28 -9.04
CA LEU A 74 -11.19 9.43 -7.96
C LEU A 74 -10.51 10.80 -8.03
N ALA A 75 -10.98 11.75 -7.23
CA ALA A 75 -10.30 13.04 -7.06
C ALA A 75 -9.05 12.86 -6.18
N LEU A 76 -7.90 13.30 -6.69
CA LEU A 76 -6.63 13.31 -5.96
C LEU A 76 -6.30 14.71 -5.48
N SER A 77 -5.80 14.82 -4.24
CA SER A 77 -5.26 16.07 -3.71
C SER A 77 -3.74 16.09 -3.85
N VAL A 78 -3.25 16.30 -5.07
CA VAL A 78 -1.82 16.32 -5.37
C VAL A 78 -1.17 17.58 -4.79
N VAL A 79 -0.28 17.40 -3.82
CA VAL A 79 0.46 18.46 -3.12
C VAL A 79 1.94 18.08 -2.96
N ALA A 80 2.76 18.98 -2.43
CA ALA A 80 4.13 18.65 -2.04
C ALA A 80 4.13 17.75 -0.80
N VAL A 81 4.67 16.53 -0.92
CA VAL A 81 4.70 15.52 0.15
C VAL A 81 6.13 15.11 0.44
N ASP A 82 6.54 15.15 1.71
CA ASP A 82 7.83 14.60 2.16
C ASP A 82 7.76 13.08 2.25
N ILE A 83 8.38 12.40 1.28
CA ILE A 83 8.27 10.94 1.16
C ILE A 83 8.88 10.20 2.36
N TYR A 84 9.89 10.77 3.02
CA TYR A 84 10.50 10.12 4.18
C TYR A 84 9.56 10.12 5.38
N ALA A 85 8.74 11.16 5.55
CA ALA A 85 7.72 11.22 6.58
C ALA A 85 6.65 10.15 6.33
N GLU A 86 6.22 9.97 5.07
CA GLU A 86 5.21 8.98 4.73
C GLU A 86 5.72 7.54 4.86
N ILE A 87 6.97 7.27 4.49
CA ILE A 87 7.61 5.97 4.72
C ILE A 87 7.68 5.68 6.22
N ALA A 88 8.12 6.64 7.04
CA ALA A 88 8.19 6.45 8.49
C ALA A 88 6.80 6.18 9.09
N SER A 89 5.77 6.88 8.63
CA SER A 89 4.39 6.63 9.04
C SER A 89 3.93 5.21 8.69
N ALA A 90 4.17 4.77 7.45
CA ALA A 90 3.74 3.45 6.98
C ALA A 90 4.48 2.30 7.68
N VAL A 91 5.77 2.47 7.97
CA VAL A 91 6.57 1.48 8.72
C VAL A 91 6.04 1.37 10.16
N ASN A 92 5.89 2.49 10.87
CA ASN A 92 5.42 2.49 12.26
C ASN A 92 4.06 1.80 12.47
N THR A 93 3.17 1.83 11.47
CA THR A 93 1.84 1.19 11.55
C THR A 93 1.81 -0.29 11.17
N THR A 94 2.84 -0.80 10.50
CA THR A 94 2.75 -2.11 9.81
C THR A 94 3.76 -3.12 10.31
N SER A 95 5.01 -2.72 10.56
CA SER A 95 6.09 -3.62 11.03
C SER A 95 7.38 -2.87 11.36
N SER A 96 8.35 -3.57 11.96
CA SER A 96 9.72 -3.08 12.14
C SER A 96 10.57 -3.20 10.85
N ALA A 97 10.08 -2.69 9.71
CA ALA A 97 10.87 -2.67 8.47
C ALA A 97 12.06 -1.70 8.59
N GLN A 98 13.21 -2.08 8.03
CA GLN A 98 14.39 -1.21 8.05
C GLN A 98 14.35 -0.20 6.90
N VAL A 99 14.39 1.08 7.23
CA VAL A 99 14.41 2.16 6.22
C VAL A 99 15.84 2.61 5.96
N LYS A 100 16.34 2.39 4.74
CA LYS A 100 17.65 2.87 4.29
C LYS A 100 17.48 4.18 3.51
N ARG A 101 17.92 5.28 4.12
CA ARG A 101 17.92 6.61 3.51
C ARG A 101 19.20 6.84 2.71
N HIS A 102 19.09 7.55 1.59
CA HIS A 102 20.26 8.01 0.83
C HIS A 102 20.95 9.18 1.53
N SER A 103 20.17 10.08 2.14
CA SER A 103 20.67 11.21 2.93
C SER A 103 19.78 11.43 4.16
N PRO A 104 20.31 11.48 5.39
CA PRO A 104 19.50 11.68 6.60
C PRO A 104 18.88 13.08 6.73
N SER A 105 19.41 14.09 6.02
CA SER A 105 19.14 15.51 6.29
C SER A 105 18.34 16.25 5.22
N GLU A 106 18.05 15.61 4.08
CA GLU A 106 17.35 16.27 2.98
C GLU A 106 15.90 15.79 2.90
N LYS A 107 14.96 16.74 2.84
CA LYS A 107 13.56 16.43 2.51
C LYS A 107 13.50 16.06 1.03
N LEU A 108 12.83 14.96 0.73
CA LEU A 108 12.58 14.55 -0.64
C LEU A 108 11.09 14.71 -0.94
N LEU A 109 10.78 15.79 -1.66
CA LEU A 109 9.40 16.18 -1.94
C LEU A 109 8.91 15.54 -3.24
N VAL A 110 7.72 14.95 -3.21
CA VAL A 110 7.02 14.40 -4.37
C VAL A 110 5.68 15.10 -4.60
N ALA A 111 5.25 15.20 -5.85
CA ALA A 111 3.94 15.73 -6.20
C ALA A 111 2.91 14.59 -6.11
N ALA A 112 2.26 14.46 -4.96
CA ALA A 112 1.41 13.31 -4.68
C ALA A 112 0.25 13.62 -3.73
N ASP A 113 -0.72 12.72 -3.65
CA ASP A 113 -1.70 12.71 -2.58
C ASP A 113 -1.14 11.93 -1.38
N PRO A 114 -0.95 12.57 -0.21
CA PRO A 114 -0.29 11.94 0.94
C PRO A 114 -1.05 10.73 1.48
N MET A 115 -2.39 10.74 1.41
CA MET A 115 -3.19 9.59 1.85
C MET A 115 -2.98 8.40 0.93
N ARG A 116 -2.94 8.64 -0.38
CA ARG A 116 -2.77 7.57 -1.38
C ARG A 116 -1.34 7.02 -1.41
N VAL A 117 -0.33 7.86 -1.19
CA VAL A 117 1.05 7.40 -1.01
C VAL A 117 1.17 6.49 0.21
N ARG A 118 0.62 6.89 1.37
CA ARG A 118 0.60 6.00 2.56
C ARG A 118 -0.09 4.68 2.30
N GLN A 119 -1.21 4.71 1.59
CA GLN A 119 -1.96 3.51 1.22
C GLN A 119 -1.10 2.55 0.38
N ILE A 120 -0.41 3.06 -0.65
CA ILE A 120 0.52 2.26 -1.47
C ILE A 120 1.63 1.68 -0.58
N LEU A 121 2.33 2.51 0.19
CA LEU A 121 3.47 2.08 1.00
C LEU A 121 3.08 1.01 2.02
N ARG A 122 1.95 1.20 2.72
CA ARG A 122 1.41 0.21 3.63
C ARG A 122 1.12 -1.11 2.90
N ASN A 123 0.45 -1.06 1.75
CA ASN A 123 0.13 -2.27 0.98
C ASN A 123 1.40 -3.02 0.54
N LEU A 124 2.46 -2.31 0.13
CA LEU A 124 3.74 -2.91 -0.20
C LEU A 124 4.44 -3.54 1.02
N ILE A 125 4.46 -2.84 2.16
CA ILE A 125 5.10 -3.33 3.39
C ILE A 125 4.34 -4.54 3.96
N VAL A 126 2.99 -4.51 4.00
CA VAL A 126 2.17 -5.66 4.40
C VAL A 126 2.49 -6.85 3.51
N ASN A 127 2.50 -6.66 2.18
CA ASN A 127 2.82 -7.75 1.25
C ASN A 127 4.22 -8.30 1.49
N ALA A 128 5.23 -7.44 1.66
CA ALA A 128 6.59 -7.85 1.95
C ALA A 128 6.68 -8.67 3.26
N THR A 129 6.00 -8.24 4.33
CA THR A 129 5.99 -9.00 5.60
C THR A 129 5.24 -10.34 5.49
N ARG A 130 4.16 -10.39 4.71
CA ARG A 130 3.30 -11.56 4.59
C ARG A 130 3.91 -12.64 3.67
N TYR A 131 4.55 -12.24 2.57
CA TYR A 131 5.05 -13.15 1.54
C TYR A 131 6.57 -13.22 1.45
N GLY A 132 7.26 -12.20 1.96
CA GLY A 132 8.69 -11.99 1.78
C GLY A 132 9.57 -12.34 2.96
N GLY A 133 8.98 -12.67 4.12
CA GLY A 133 9.72 -13.05 5.32
C GLY A 133 10.08 -11.86 6.24
N PRO A 134 10.96 -12.08 7.25
CA PRO A 134 11.16 -11.11 8.33
C PRO A 134 12.02 -9.89 7.93
N ALA A 135 12.80 -9.97 6.85
CA ALA A 135 13.72 -8.92 6.46
C ALA A 135 13.10 -8.00 5.38
N VAL A 136 12.25 -7.08 5.82
CA VAL A 136 11.70 -6.05 4.92
C VAL A 136 12.58 -4.80 4.97
N ARG A 137 12.96 -4.30 3.79
CA ARG A 137 13.79 -3.10 3.64
C ARG A 137 13.15 -2.11 2.70
N VAL A 138 13.15 -0.84 3.07
CA VAL A 138 12.72 0.25 2.19
C VAL A 138 13.94 1.07 1.77
N THR A 139 14.16 1.21 0.47
CA THR A 139 15.20 2.08 -0.09
C THR A 139 14.56 3.22 -0.88
N VAL A 140 15.25 4.36 -0.91
CA VAL A 140 14.79 5.54 -1.66
C VAL A 140 15.92 6.03 -2.56
N GLY A 141 15.61 6.18 -3.84
CA GLY A 141 16.45 6.83 -4.84
C GLY A 141 15.69 7.97 -5.51
N SER A 142 16.41 8.90 -6.12
CA SER A 142 15.80 10.00 -6.86
C SER A 142 16.74 10.48 -7.96
N ASP A 143 16.14 10.99 -9.03
CA ASP A 143 16.81 11.83 -10.01
C ASP A 143 16.17 13.23 -10.04
N ASP A 144 16.36 13.97 -11.12
CA ASP A 144 15.85 15.32 -11.28
C ASP A 144 14.32 15.37 -11.42
N ASP A 145 13.70 14.32 -11.94
CA ASP A 145 12.28 14.28 -12.33
C ASP A 145 11.45 13.35 -11.45
N LEU A 146 12.05 12.28 -10.93
CA LEU A 146 11.35 11.17 -10.30
C LEU A 146 11.98 10.77 -8.96
N VAL A 147 11.13 10.27 -8.08
CA VAL A 147 11.50 9.63 -6.82
C VAL A 147 11.06 8.18 -6.87
N ALA A 148 12.00 7.27 -6.61
CA ALA A 148 11.80 5.83 -6.56
C ALA A 148 11.87 5.33 -5.12
N ILE A 149 10.79 4.70 -4.66
CA ILE A 149 10.70 4.01 -3.37
C ILE A 149 10.63 2.52 -3.65
N THR A 150 11.64 1.77 -3.21
CA THR A 150 11.69 0.32 -3.41
C THR A 150 11.52 -0.40 -2.08
N VAL A 151 10.52 -1.26 -2.00
CA VAL A 151 10.34 -2.21 -0.90
C VAL A 151 10.96 -3.54 -1.33
N CYS A 152 12.00 -3.95 -0.63
CA CYS A 152 12.70 -5.21 -0.82
C CYS A 152 12.31 -6.23 0.25
N ASP A 153 12.22 -7.49 -0.15
CA ASP A 153 11.98 -8.63 0.72
C ASP A 153 12.67 -9.91 0.22
N ASP A 154 12.80 -10.91 1.10
CA ASP A 154 13.46 -12.20 0.82
C ASP A 154 12.49 -13.23 0.19
N GLY A 155 11.36 -12.76 -0.36
CA GLY A 155 10.34 -13.60 -0.98
C GLY A 155 10.81 -14.27 -2.25
N GLN A 156 10.24 -15.44 -2.53
CA GLN A 156 10.54 -16.21 -3.74
C GLN A 156 10.22 -15.40 -5.00
N PRO A 157 11.02 -15.54 -6.07
CA PRO A 157 10.83 -14.80 -7.31
C PRO A 157 9.47 -15.12 -7.93
N ILE A 158 8.75 -14.08 -8.36
CA ILE A 158 7.53 -14.23 -9.12
C ILE A 158 7.90 -14.64 -10.57
N PRO A 159 7.30 -15.72 -11.11
CA PRO A 159 7.51 -16.16 -12.49
C PRO A 159 7.33 -15.02 -13.48
N GLN A 160 8.19 -14.96 -14.50
CA GLN A 160 8.24 -13.81 -15.42
C GLN A 160 6.90 -13.53 -16.10
N ASP A 161 6.14 -14.57 -16.44
CA ASP A 161 4.83 -14.48 -17.07
C ASP A 161 3.71 -14.05 -16.11
N GLU A 162 4.00 -13.96 -14.81
CA GLU A 162 3.06 -13.52 -13.77
C GLU A 162 3.36 -12.13 -13.23
N ARG A 163 4.56 -11.58 -13.46
CA ARG A 163 4.99 -10.27 -12.91
C ARG A 163 4.10 -9.10 -13.27
N GLU A 164 3.54 -9.06 -14.48
CA GLU A 164 2.57 -8.02 -14.85
C GLU A 164 1.15 -8.36 -14.35
N LYS A 165 0.87 -9.66 -14.20
CA LYS A 165 -0.45 -10.16 -13.80
C LYS A 165 -0.77 -9.89 -12.34
N ILE A 166 0.23 -9.81 -11.44
CA ILE A 166 0.02 -9.49 -10.01
C ILE A 166 -0.59 -8.10 -9.78
N PHE A 167 -0.53 -7.22 -10.78
CA PHE A 167 -1.15 -5.89 -10.75
C PHE A 167 -2.54 -5.86 -11.39
N LEU A 168 -3.02 -6.99 -11.91
CA LEU A 168 -4.37 -7.12 -12.42
C LEU A 168 -5.32 -7.44 -11.26
N PRO A 169 -6.55 -6.89 -11.28
CA PRO A 169 -7.55 -7.20 -10.28
C PRO A 169 -7.74 -8.72 -10.16
N TYR A 170 -7.82 -9.21 -8.92
CA TYR A 170 -8.19 -10.59 -8.61
C TYR A 170 -7.18 -11.66 -9.02
N GLN A 171 -5.94 -11.27 -9.33
CA GLN A 171 -4.88 -12.23 -9.65
C GLN A 171 -3.93 -12.41 -8.46
N GLY A 172 -3.77 -13.68 -8.04
CA GLY A 172 -2.67 -14.14 -7.20
C GLY A 172 -1.66 -14.94 -8.03
N VAL A 173 -0.46 -15.12 -7.51
CA VAL A 173 0.60 -15.93 -8.16
C VAL A 173 0.17 -17.39 -8.19
N ARG A 174 0.16 -18.04 -9.38
CA ARG A 174 -0.26 -19.46 -9.49
C ARG A 174 0.74 -20.33 -8.73
N GLY A 175 0.22 -21.20 -7.86
CA GLY A 175 1.05 -22.11 -7.08
C GLY A 175 1.78 -21.47 -5.89
N SER A 176 1.61 -20.16 -5.66
CA SER A 176 1.86 -19.62 -4.31
C SER A 176 0.81 -20.21 -3.37
N THR A 177 1.22 -20.63 -2.18
CA THR A 177 0.30 -21.08 -1.14
C THR A 177 -0.76 -20.00 -0.99
N TYR A 178 -2.00 -20.31 -1.38
CA TYR A 178 -3.14 -19.40 -1.22
C TYR A 178 -3.17 -18.99 0.25
N VAL A 179 -2.71 -17.77 0.55
CA VAL A 179 -2.80 -17.23 1.90
C VAL A 179 -4.26 -16.78 2.05
N PRO A 180 -5.03 -17.39 2.98
CA PRO A 180 -6.40 -16.97 3.20
C PRO A 180 -6.44 -15.47 3.57
N GLY A 181 -7.18 -14.64 2.82
CA GLY A 181 -7.35 -13.22 3.15
C GLY A 181 -6.49 -12.22 2.35
N SER A 182 -6.21 -12.46 1.07
CA SER A 182 -5.76 -11.42 0.14
C SER A 182 -6.53 -11.41 -1.20
N VAL A 183 -7.40 -10.40 -1.46
CA VAL A 183 -8.29 -10.37 -2.65
C VAL A 183 -7.47 -10.15 -3.93
N GLY A 184 -6.16 -9.88 -3.80
CA GLY A 184 -5.29 -9.43 -4.89
C GLY A 184 -5.59 -7.99 -5.31
N LEU A 185 -6.31 -7.23 -4.47
CA LEU A 185 -6.64 -5.83 -4.76
C LEU A 185 -5.50 -4.88 -4.39
N GLY A 186 -4.71 -5.19 -3.35
CA GLY A 186 -3.71 -4.27 -2.81
C GLY A 186 -2.70 -3.76 -3.84
N LEU A 187 -2.10 -4.66 -4.64
CA LEU A 187 -1.13 -4.29 -5.69
C LEU A 187 -1.80 -3.61 -6.89
N THR A 188 -2.99 -4.07 -7.26
CA THR A 188 -3.81 -3.46 -8.33
C THR A 188 -4.13 -2.00 -8.01
N VAL A 189 -4.73 -1.77 -6.84
CA VAL A 189 -5.07 -0.44 -6.32
C VAL A 189 -3.80 0.41 -6.21
N SER A 190 -2.72 -0.17 -5.71
CA SER A 190 -1.45 0.56 -5.56
C SER A 190 -0.91 1.07 -6.89
N ARG A 191 -0.91 0.24 -7.94
CA ARG A 191 -0.44 0.63 -9.27
C ARG A 191 -1.38 1.65 -9.92
N GLN A 192 -2.68 1.51 -9.72
CA GLN A 192 -3.67 2.47 -10.21
C GLN A 192 -3.49 3.85 -9.56
N LEU A 193 -3.33 3.90 -8.24
CA LEU A 193 -3.05 5.13 -7.51
C LEU A 193 -1.74 5.77 -7.96
N ALA A 194 -0.67 4.98 -8.11
CA ALA A 194 0.62 5.47 -8.60
C ALA A 194 0.47 6.14 -9.98
N ARG A 195 -0.24 5.49 -10.91
CA ARG A 195 -0.51 6.02 -12.26
C ARG A 195 -1.36 7.29 -12.26
N LEU A 196 -2.37 7.37 -11.39
CA LEU A 196 -3.18 8.58 -11.25
C LEU A 196 -2.36 9.76 -10.70
N MET A 197 -1.28 9.50 -9.96
CA MET A 197 -0.31 10.51 -9.51
C MET A 197 0.81 10.77 -10.53
N GLY A 198 0.71 10.25 -11.76
CA GLY A 198 1.72 10.45 -12.81
C GLY A 198 2.96 9.56 -12.69
N GLY A 199 2.89 8.52 -11.85
CA GLY A 199 3.95 7.54 -11.62
C GLY A 199 3.64 6.15 -12.16
N ASP A 200 4.33 5.13 -11.65
CA ASP A 200 3.97 3.72 -11.84
C ASP A 200 4.46 2.87 -10.65
N LEU A 201 3.94 1.65 -10.56
CA LEU A 201 4.42 0.62 -9.65
C LEU A 201 4.88 -0.59 -10.45
N SER A 202 6.10 -1.06 -10.20
CA SER A 202 6.70 -2.20 -10.91
C SER A 202 7.26 -3.25 -9.94
N TYR A 203 7.50 -4.44 -10.46
CA TYR A 203 8.14 -5.54 -9.75
C TYR A 203 9.34 -6.07 -10.52
N ASP A 204 10.44 -6.30 -9.83
CA ASP A 204 11.52 -7.14 -10.32
C ASP A 204 12.16 -8.00 -9.22
N TYR A 205 13.08 -8.87 -9.63
CA TYR A 205 13.82 -9.74 -8.72
C TYR A 205 15.30 -9.59 -9.03
N ARG A 206 16.07 -9.05 -8.08
CA ARG A 206 17.51 -8.78 -8.21
C ARG A 206 18.20 -8.97 -6.87
N ASP A 207 19.46 -9.43 -6.93
CA ASP A 207 20.29 -9.66 -5.74
C ASP A 207 19.66 -10.64 -4.73
N ALA A 208 18.91 -11.61 -5.24
CA ALA A 208 18.12 -12.56 -4.45
C ALA A 208 17.02 -11.92 -3.57
N GLU A 209 16.58 -10.71 -3.91
CA GLU A 209 15.46 -10.01 -3.25
C GLU A 209 14.32 -9.77 -4.25
N SER A 210 13.08 -9.93 -3.80
CA SER A 210 11.89 -9.40 -4.46
C SER A 210 11.82 -7.89 -4.23
N ARG A 211 11.52 -7.12 -5.28
CA ARG A 211 11.59 -5.66 -5.26
C ARG A 211 10.35 -5.05 -5.89
N PHE A 212 9.56 -4.36 -5.07
CA PHE A 212 8.43 -3.55 -5.53
C PHE A 212 8.84 -2.08 -5.56
N THR A 213 8.85 -1.46 -6.74
CA THR A 213 9.32 -0.09 -6.93
C THR A 213 8.17 0.83 -7.32
N LEU A 214 7.84 1.75 -6.41
CA LEU A 214 6.93 2.87 -6.63
C LEU A 214 7.75 4.05 -7.16
N VAL A 215 7.36 4.58 -8.31
CA VAL A 215 7.94 5.79 -8.90
C VAL A 215 6.90 6.89 -8.90
N ILE A 216 7.24 8.08 -8.43
CA ILE A 216 6.36 9.27 -8.38
C ILE A 216 7.12 10.50 -8.88
N PRO A 217 6.48 11.45 -9.58
CA PRO A 217 7.08 12.73 -9.93
C PRO A 217 7.62 13.49 -8.71
N ARG A 218 8.86 13.95 -8.83
CA ARG A 218 9.48 14.85 -7.86
C ARG A 218 8.73 16.17 -7.85
N TYR A 219 8.43 16.69 -6.66
CA TYR A 219 7.87 18.03 -6.54
C TYR A 219 8.98 19.04 -6.80
N ARG A 220 8.81 19.84 -7.85
CA ARG A 220 9.61 21.03 -8.09
C ARG A 220 8.83 22.22 -7.57
N GLU A 221 9.40 22.88 -6.56
CA GLU A 221 8.95 24.23 -6.21
C GLU A 221 9.17 25.09 -7.45
N ALA A 222 8.13 25.75 -7.95
CA ALA A 222 8.27 26.60 -9.12
C ALA A 222 9.35 27.64 -8.81
N SER A 223 10.47 27.58 -9.52
CA SER A 223 11.51 28.60 -9.45
C SER A 223 10.84 29.94 -9.70
N ALA A 224 11.10 30.94 -8.86
CA ALA A 224 10.61 32.32 -9.06
C ALA A 224 11.12 32.98 -10.37
N ASP A 225 11.90 32.24 -11.17
CA ASP A 225 12.56 32.63 -12.41
C ASP A 225 11.94 31.98 -13.66
N ASP A 226 10.85 31.21 -13.54
CA ASP A 226 10.17 30.67 -14.71
C ASP A 226 9.28 31.77 -15.33
N PRO A 227 9.61 32.33 -16.50
CA PRO A 227 8.85 33.42 -17.08
C PRO A 227 7.45 32.89 -17.43
N ALA A 228 6.42 33.54 -16.87
CA ALA A 228 5.03 33.24 -17.20
C ALA A 228 4.86 33.08 -18.72
N PRO A 229 4.14 32.05 -19.19
CA PRO A 229 3.97 31.83 -20.62
C PRO A 229 3.40 33.09 -21.25
N SER A 230 4.21 33.69 -22.12
CA SER A 230 3.86 34.88 -22.90
C SER A 230 2.53 34.63 -23.60
N ARG A 231 1.49 35.35 -23.18
CA ARG A 231 0.29 35.54 -23.99
C ARG A 231 0.68 36.44 -25.16
N ALA A 232 1.25 35.84 -26.19
CA ALA A 232 1.37 36.44 -27.51
C ALA A 232 0.39 35.75 -28.47
N ASP A 233 -0.39 36.59 -29.13
CA ASP A 233 -1.04 36.39 -30.42
C ASP A 233 -2.37 35.61 -30.45
N ALA A 234 -3.43 36.35 -30.14
CA ALA A 234 -4.67 36.28 -30.93
C ALA A 234 -5.00 37.70 -31.41
N ALA A 235 -4.72 37.93 -32.69
CA ALA A 235 -5.16 39.08 -33.48
C ALA A 235 -6.69 39.13 -33.62
#